data_AF-A0A0N4T0D3-F1
#
_entry.id   AF-A0A0N4T0D3-F1
#
_cell.length_a   1.000
_cell.length_b   1.000
_cell.length_c   1.000
_cell.angle_alpha   90.00
_cell.angle_beta   90.00
_cell.angle_gamma   90.00
#
_symmetry.space_group_name_H-M   'P 1'
#
loop_
_entity.id
_entity.type
_entity.pdbx_description
1 polymer ?
#
loop_
_entity_poly.entity_id
_entity_poly.type
_entity_poly.pdbx_seq_one_letter_code
_entity_poly.pdbx_strand_id
1 'polypeptide(L)'
;MKAIKNAYRTAFCSTLEQDVLIKVVEGMFGVMLQLLLCEPRNEQINEANMLIEEHVNLIVKDSNGIEKISHNVALFEKLFIGHPWSHIAMVIDTIDAKLGGNGHFVETQIIYNGNIPNDIKNMLLTIVKISRNTQWYFAEKLHDALCSSKPDYKTIIRIIVSRSEIDLSNICYEYIQHYNHPLIFDIRKICRGEYYQLLTSLLSEQKQNS
;
A
#
# COMPACT_ATOMS: atom_id res chain seq x y z
N MET A 1 1.18 10.28 9.52
CA MET A 1 2.00 11.20 8.70
C MET A 1 2.61 12.38 9.47
N LYS A 2 1.88 13.08 10.34
CA LYS A 2 2.37 14.25 11.10
C LYS A 2 3.71 14.02 11.83
N ALA A 3 3.87 12.90 12.54
CA ALA A 3 5.10 12.57 13.25
C ALA A 3 6.33 12.41 12.31
N ILE A 4 6.13 11.77 11.15
CA ILE A 4 7.18 11.57 10.14
C ILE A 4 7.64 12.92 9.57
N LYS A 5 6.70 13.80 9.22
CA LYS A 5 7.02 15.15 8.73
C LYS A 5 7.85 15.96 9.72
N ASN A 6 7.47 15.92 11.00
CA ASN A 6 8.20 16.60 12.06
C ASN A 6 9.61 16.02 12.24
N ALA A 7 9.74 14.70 12.31
CA ALA A 7 11.04 14.04 12.44
C ALA A 7 11.96 14.34 11.25
N TYR A 8 11.41 14.32 10.02
CA TYR A 8 12.15 14.65 8.80
C TYR A 8 12.70 16.08 8.85
N ARG A 9 11.86 17.04 9.22
CA ARG A 9 12.27 18.45 9.34
C ARG A 9 13.38 18.66 10.36
N THR A 10 13.31 17.98 11.50
CA THR A 10 14.35 18.04 12.52
C THR A 10 15.66 17.43 12.06
N ALA A 11 15.61 16.30 11.35
CA ALA A 11 16.80 15.56 10.93
C ALA A 11 17.53 16.18 9.73
N PHE A 12 16.78 16.73 8.76
CA PHE A 12 17.34 17.14 7.46
C PHE A 12 17.27 18.65 7.20
N CYS A 13 16.66 19.43 8.11
CA CYS A 13 16.48 20.88 7.96
C CYS A 13 15.73 21.31 6.67
N SER A 14 15.01 20.37 6.04
CA SER A 14 14.11 20.59 4.90
C SER A 14 12.74 19.96 5.19
N THR A 15 11.72 20.27 4.40
CA THR A 15 10.41 19.61 4.56
C THR A 15 10.29 18.40 3.64
N LEU A 16 9.59 17.37 4.12
CA LEU A 16 9.36 16.16 3.32
C LEU A 16 8.66 16.51 1.99
N GLU A 17 7.74 17.46 2.03
CA GLU A 17 7.00 17.94 0.87
C GLU A 17 7.91 18.61 -0.16
N GLN A 18 8.82 19.48 0.28
CA GLN A 18 9.78 20.15 -0.60
C GLN A 18 10.75 19.16 -1.22
N ASP A 19 11.30 18.25 -0.40
CA ASP A 19 12.25 17.26 -0.88
C ASP A 19 11.58 16.23 -1.81
N VAL A 20 10.31 15.88 -1.58
CA VAL A 20 9.53 15.07 -2.52
C VAL A 20 9.36 15.80 -3.84
N LEU A 21 9.04 17.09 -3.85
CA LEU A 21 8.93 17.86 -5.10
C LEU A 21 10.25 18.00 -5.86
N ILE A 22 11.36 18.16 -5.16
CA ILE A 22 12.69 18.35 -5.77
C ILE A 22 13.27 17.01 -6.24
N LYS A 23 13.04 15.92 -5.50
CA LYS A 23 13.69 14.61 -5.74
C LYS A 23 12.78 13.57 -6.39
N VAL A 24 11.46 13.72 -6.35
CA VAL A 24 10.50 12.77 -6.94
C VAL A 24 9.96 13.36 -8.24
N VAL A 25 10.23 12.62 -9.32
CA VAL A 25 9.83 12.77 -10.73
C VAL A 25 8.82 13.91 -11.00
N GLU A 26 9.24 14.91 -11.79
CA GLU A 26 8.36 15.91 -12.39
C GLU A 26 7.15 15.22 -13.07
N GLY A 27 5.94 15.69 -12.81
CA GLY A 27 4.72 15.21 -13.46
C GLY A 27 3.68 14.59 -12.52
N MET A 28 2.74 13.84 -13.09
CA MET A 28 1.51 13.41 -12.42
C MET A 28 1.75 12.55 -11.17
N PHE A 29 2.75 11.67 -11.21
CA PHE A 29 3.10 10.82 -10.07
C PHE A 29 3.52 11.64 -8.85
N GLY A 30 4.37 12.65 -9.02
CA GLY A 30 4.83 13.52 -7.93
C GLY A 30 3.68 14.28 -7.28
N VAL A 31 2.76 14.82 -8.09
CA VAL A 31 1.56 15.54 -7.60
C VAL A 31 0.64 14.59 -6.82
N MET A 32 0.36 13.39 -7.33
CA MET A 32 -0.47 12.40 -6.64
C MET A 32 0.18 11.93 -5.33
N LEU A 33 1.50 11.71 -5.33
CA LEU A 33 2.23 11.34 -4.12
C LEU A 33 2.19 12.45 -3.07
N GLN A 34 2.30 13.71 -3.50
CA GLN A 34 2.19 14.84 -2.60
C GLN A 34 0.81 14.89 -1.92
N LEU A 35 -0.28 14.66 -2.67
CA LEU A 35 -1.63 14.61 -2.09
C LEU A 35 -1.72 13.54 -1.00
N LEU A 36 -1.23 12.33 -1.27
CA LEU A 36 -1.20 11.23 -0.28
C LEU A 36 -0.39 11.55 0.97
N LEU A 37 0.69 12.32 0.84
CA LEU A 37 1.55 12.72 1.95
C LEU A 37 1.00 13.92 2.73
N CYS A 38 0.28 14.82 2.06
CA CYS A 38 -0.14 16.09 2.63
C CYS A 38 -1.49 16.03 3.32
N GLU A 39 -2.41 15.24 2.78
CA GLU A 39 -3.77 15.20 3.26
C GLU A 39 -3.96 14.10 4.33
N PRO A 40 -4.42 14.45 5.54
CA PRO A 40 -4.72 13.45 6.56
C PRO A 40 -5.94 12.62 6.15
N ARG A 41 -5.84 11.30 6.31
CA ARG A 41 -6.96 10.36 6.13
C ARG A 41 -7.66 10.14 7.45
N ASN A 42 -9.00 10.19 7.46
CA ASN A 42 -9.79 9.92 8.66
C ASN A 42 -10.44 8.53 8.60
N GLU A 43 -9.84 7.55 9.28
CA GLU A 43 -10.32 6.17 9.32
C GLU A 43 -11.60 5.97 10.16
N GLN A 44 -12.04 6.98 10.92
CA GLN A 44 -13.19 6.87 11.83
C GLN A 44 -14.52 7.24 11.17
N ILE A 45 -14.49 7.81 9.95
CA ILE A 45 -15.70 8.20 9.23
C ILE A 45 -16.32 6.95 8.60
N ASN A 46 -17.63 6.80 8.75
CA ASN A 46 -18.39 5.85 7.96
C ASN A 46 -19.06 6.60 6.80
N GLU A 47 -18.61 6.31 5.58
CA GLU A 47 -19.13 6.98 4.40
C GLU A 47 -20.45 6.37 3.95
N ALA A 48 -21.37 7.21 3.48
CA ALA A 48 -22.68 6.75 3.07
C ALA A 48 -22.60 5.93 1.78
N ASN A 49 -23.43 4.88 1.66
CA ASN A 49 -23.53 4.06 0.45
C ASN A 49 -23.78 4.88 -0.83
N MET A 50 -24.45 6.03 -0.72
CA MET A 50 -24.65 6.95 -1.85
C MET A 50 -23.33 7.49 -2.42
N LEU A 51 -22.34 7.78 -1.57
CA LEU A 51 -21.04 8.29 -1.99
C LEU A 51 -20.21 7.19 -2.67
N ILE A 52 -20.31 5.95 -2.18
CA ILE A 52 -19.70 4.77 -2.84
C ILE A 52 -20.25 4.65 -4.26
N GLU A 53 -21.57 4.67 -4.43
CA GLU A 53 -22.19 4.59 -5.76
C GLU A 53 -21.83 5.79 -6.65
N GLU A 54 -21.71 7.01 -6.10
CA GLU A 54 -21.21 8.16 -6.85
C GLU A 54 -19.79 7.89 -7.39
N HIS A 55 -18.87 7.44 -6.54
CA HIS A 55 -17.48 7.18 -6.90
C HIS A 55 -17.35 6.03 -7.92
N VAL A 56 -18.12 4.95 -7.73
CA VAL A 56 -18.20 3.84 -8.69
C VAL A 56 -18.67 4.35 -10.06
N ASN A 57 -19.71 5.20 -10.08
CA ASN A 57 -20.25 5.75 -11.32
C ASN A 57 -19.26 6.67 -12.06
N LEU A 58 -18.35 7.35 -11.37
CA LEU A 58 -17.29 8.14 -12.01
C LEU A 58 -16.33 7.27 -12.85
N ILE A 59 -16.14 6.01 -12.44
CA ILE A 59 -15.28 5.06 -13.14
C ILE A 59 -16.07 4.26 -14.19
N VAL A 60 -17.22 3.69 -13.81
CA VAL A 60 -17.96 2.74 -14.64
C VAL A 60 -18.64 3.38 -15.85
N LYS A 61 -18.98 4.69 -15.79
CA LYS A 61 -19.61 5.39 -16.92
C LYS A 61 -18.70 5.53 -18.14
N ASP A 62 -17.39 5.38 -17.96
CA ASP A 62 -16.41 5.52 -19.02
C ASP A 62 -15.65 4.20 -19.21
N SER A 63 -15.53 3.73 -20.46
CA SER A 63 -14.78 2.51 -20.77
C SER A 63 -13.31 2.58 -20.35
N ASN A 64 -12.76 3.79 -20.25
CA ASN A 64 -11.38 4.06 -19.83
C ASN A 64 -11.31 4.71 -18.44
N GLY A 65 -12.35 4.54 -17.60
CA GLY A 65 -12.44 5.18 -16.28
C GLY A 65 -11.21 4.93 -15.39
N ILE A 66 -10.67 3.71 -15.38
CA ILE A 66 -9.48 3.35 -14.60
C ILE A 66 -8.22 4.04 -15.16
N GLU A 67 -8.07 4.10 -16.48
CA GLU A 67 -6.96 4.83 -17.12
C GLU A 67 -7.02 6.32 -16.78
N LYS A 68 -8.21 6.92 -16.79
CA LYS A 68 -8.41 8.34 -16.51
C LYS A 68 -7.89 8.76 -15.14
N ILE A 69 -7.94 7.88 -14.14
CA ILE A 69 -7.35 8.14 -12.82
C ILE A 69 -5.87 8.52 -12.94
N SER A 70 -5.13 7.86 -13.83
CA SER A 70 -3.69 8.08 -14.01
C SER A 70 -3.33 9.41 -14.69
N HIS A 71 -4.32 10.03 -15.36
CA HIS A 71 -4.14 11.27 -16.12
C HIS A 71 -4.98 12.44 -15.56
N ASN A 72 -5.68 12.25 -14.44
CA ASN A 72 -6.55 13.26 -13.85
C ASN A 72 -6.36 13.32 -12.32
N VAL A 73 -5.58 14.30 -11.87
CA VAL A 73 -5.32 14.54 -10.44
C VAL A 73 -6.60 14.82 -9.67
N ALA A 74 -7.55 15.57 -10.23
CA ALA A 74 -8.81 15.88 -9.55
C ALA A 74 -9.68 14.63 -9.34
N LEU A 75 -9.67 13.70 -10.30
CA LEU A 75 -10.33 12.40 -10.16
C LEU A 75 -9.61 11.53 -9.11
N PHE A 76 -8.28 11.48 -9.15
CA PHE A 76 -7.47 10.77 -8.15
C PHE A 76 -7.73 11.30 -6.73
N GLU A 77 -7.72 12.62 -6.56
CA GLU A 77 -7.99 13.29 -5.29
C GLU A 77 -9.39 12.92 -4.77
N LYS A 78 -10.40 13.08 -5.62
CA LYS A 78 -11.80 12.77 -5.27
C LYS A 78 -12.02 11.30 -4.89
N LEU A 79 -11.26 10.36 -5.44
CA LEU A 79 -11.44 8.94 -5.15
C LEU A 79 -10.65 8.46 -3.94
N PHE A 80 -9.42 8.95 -3.76
CA PHE A 80 -8.46 8.35 -2.84
C PHE A 80 -8.02 9.24 -1.70
N ILE A 81 -8.26 10.55 -1.72
CA ILE A 81 -7.73 11.46 -0.72
C ILE A 81 -8.80 11.78 0.32
N GLY A 82 -8.46 11.68 1.61
CA GLY A 82 -9.37 11.94 2.73
C GLY A 82 -10.27 10.76 3.16
N HIS A 83 -10.65 9.88 2.24
CA HIS A 83 -11.57 8.75 2.48
C HIS A 83 -10.97 7.61 3.32
N PRO A 84 -11.69 6.92 4.22
CA PRO A 84 -11.13 5.78 4.94
C PRO A 84 -10.77 4.63 3.98
N TRP A 85 -9.84 3.76 4.35
CA TRP A 85 -9.43 2.64 3.50
C TRP A 85 -10.59 1.68 3.19
N SER A 86 -11.52 1.52 4.14
CA SER A 86 -12.73 0.73 3.98
C SER A 86 -13.63 1.24 2.84
N HIS A 87 -13.79 2.56 2.71
CA HIS A 87 -14.54 3.16 1.60
C HIS A 87 -13.88 2.87 0.26
N ILE A 88 -12.56 3.08 0.16
CA ILE A 88 -11.80 2.81 -1.05
C ILE A 88 -11.94 1.34 -1.46
N ALA A 89 -11.83 0.41 -0.50
CA ALA A 89 -12.05 -1.01 -0.73
C ALA A 89 -13.46 -1.29 -1.26
N MET A 90 -14.49 -0.75 -0.64
CA MET A 90 -15.88 -0.94 -1.08
C MET A 90 -16.12 -0.40 -2.49
N VAL A 91 -15.55 0.75 -2.85
CA VAL A 91 -15.63 1.29 -4.22
C VAL A 91 -14.97 0.34 -5.21
N ILE A 92 -13.75 -0.15 -4.93
CA ILE A 92 -13.02 -1.08 -5.79
C ILE A 92 -13.78 -2.40 -5.93
N ASP A 93 -14.23 -2.98 -4.83
CA ASP A 93 -14.96 -4.25 -4.81
C ASP A 93 -16.31 -4.15 -5.54
N THR A 94 -16.96 -2.99 -5.45
CA THR A 94 -18.21 -2.73 -6.20
C THR A 94 -17.93 -2.58 -7.70
N ILE A 95 -16.81 -1.95 -8.08
CA ILE A 95 -16.38 -1.88 -9.49
C ILE A 95 -16.10 -3.29 -10.02
N ASP A 96 -15.35 -4.10 -9.27
CA ASP A 96 -15.10 -5.48 -9.63
C ASP A 96 -16.39 -6.27 -9.76
N ALA A 97 -17.29 -6.22 -8.77
CA ALA A 97 -18.57 -6.92 -8.86
C ALA A 97 -19.42 -6.52 -10.09
N LYS A 98 -19.35 -5.25 -10.52
CA LYS A 98 -20.08 -4.73 -11.69
C LYS A 98 -19.40 -5.06 -13.03
N LEU A 99 -18.06 -5.05 -13.09
CA LEU A 99 -17.30 -5.15 -14.34
C LEU A 99 -16.53 -6.46 -14.54
N GLY A 100 -16.25 -7.22 -13.47
CA GLY A 100 -15.55 -8.49 -13.53
C GLY A 100 -15.78 -9.40 -12.34
N GLY A 101 -16.38 -10.57 -12.57
CA GLY A 101 -16.85 -11.47 -11.52
C GLY A 101 -15.79 -12.18 -10.66
N ASN A 102 -14.49 -11.89 -10.80
CA ASN A 102 -13.41 -12.57 -10.06
C ASN A 102 -12.74 -11.73 -8.96
N GLY A 103 -13.16 -10.49 -8.73
CA GLY A 103 -12.57 -9.63 -7.69
C GLY A 103 -11.18 -9.08 -8.01
N HIS A 104 -10.73 -9.16 -9.26
CA HIS A 104 -9.41 -8.68 -9.69
C HIS A 104 -9.46 -7.84 -10.97
N PHE A 105 -10.64 -7.33 -11.34
CA PHE A 105 -10.82 -6.60 -12.59
C PHE A 105 -10.04 -5.28 -12.55
N VAL A 106 -10.12 -4.52 -11.45
CA VAL A 106 -9.40 -3.27 -11.28
C VAL A 106 -7.88 -3.47 -11.38
N GLU A 107 -7.30 -4.45 -10.68
CA GLU A 107 -5.86 -4.75 -10.79
C GLU A 107 -5.48 -5.17 -12.20
N THR A 108 -6.29 -6.01 -12.85
CA THR A 108 -6.08 -6.45 -14.24
C THR A 108 -6.03 -5.25 -15.19
N GLN A 109 -6.98 -4.33 -15.08
CA GLN A 109 -7.01 -3.12 -15.90
C GLN A 109 -5.79 -2.22 -15.63
N ILE A 110 -5.34 -2.08 -14.38
CA ILE A 110 -4.14 -1.31 -14.05
C ILE A 110 -2.87 -1.97 -14.64
N ILE A 111 -2.73 -3.29 -14.47
CA ILE A 111 -1.53 -4.04 -14.89
C ILE A 111 -1.38 -4.03 -16.41
N TYR A 112 -2.44 -4.36 -17.15
CA TYR A 112 -2.35 -4.60 -18.59
C TYR A 112 -2.61 -3.37 -19.46
N ASN A 113 -3.03 -2.23 -18.88
CA ASN A 113 -3.21 -1.01 -19.67
C ASN A 113 -1.85 -0.35 -20.00
N GLY A 114 -1.50 -0.26 -21.28
CA GLY A 114 -0.24 0.32 -21.75
C GLY A 114 -0.13 1.85 -21.64
N ASN A 115 -1.24 2.56 -21.45
CA ASN A 115 -1.29 4.01 -21.36
C ASN A 115 -0.99 4.54 -19.94
N ILE A 116 -1.09 3.68 -18.92
CA ILE A 116 -0.80 4.05 -17.53
C ILE A 116 0.72 3.97 -17.28
N PRO A 117 1.38 5.06 -16.84
CA PRO A 117 2.80 5.03 -16.49
C PRO A 117 3.10 4.04 -15.36
N ASN A 118 4.23 3.33 -15.42
CA ASN A 118 4.56 2.25 -14.48
C ASN A 118 4.57 2.69 -13.00
N ASP A 119 5.07 3.89 -12.70
CA ASP A 119 5.09 4.41 -11.33
C ASP A 119 3.68 4.68 -10.81
N ILE A 120 2.77 5.15 -11.67
CA ILE A 120 1.36 5.33 -11.34
C ILE A 120 0.66 3.98 -11.21
N LYS A 121 0.97 2.98 -12.06
CA LYS A 121 0.48 1.60 -11.87
C LYS A 121 0.84 1.08 -10.49
N ASN A 122 2.10 1.23 -10.10
CA ASN A 122 2.58 0.79 -8.79
C ASN A 122 1.87 1.53 -7.64
N MET A 123 1.64 2.84 -7.77
CA MET A 123 0.87 3.61 -6.79
C MET A 123 -0.56 3.10 -6.67
N LEU A 124 -1.28 2.96 -7.78
CA LEU A 124 -2.68 2.53 -7.80
C LEU A 124 -2.83 1.10 -7.26
N LEU A 125 -1.95 0.18 -7.68
CA LEU A 125 -1.95 -1.20 -7.15
C LEU A 125 -1.65 -1.23 -5.65
N THR A 126 -0.76 -0.35 -5.17
CA THR A 126 -0.48 -0.25 -3.74
C THR A 126 -1.70 0.25 -2.97
N ILE A 127 -2.40 1.26 -3.48
CA ILE A 127 -3.65 1.78 -2.90
C ILE A 127 -4.70 0.67 -2.83
N VAL A 128 -4.92 -0.06 -3.93
CA VAL A 128 -5.89 -1.17 -4.02
C VAL A 128 -5.58 -2.28 -3.00
N LYS A 129 -4.31 -2.69 -2.90
CA LYS A 129 -3.90 -3.75 -1.98
C LYS A 129 -4.04 -3.31 -0.52
N ILE A 130 -3.59 -2.09 -0.19
CA ILE A 130 -3.68 -1.55 1.16
C ILE A 130 -5.14 -1.36 1.59
N SER A 131 -5.99 -0.88 0.69
CA SER A 131 -7.41 -0.67 1.01
C SER A 131 -8.11 -1.98 1.36
N ARG A 132 -7.82 -3.06 0.63
CA ARG A 132 -8.42 -4.38 0.84
C ARG A 132 -7.87 -5.08 2.07
N ASN A 133 -6.55 -5.19 2.17
CA ASN A 133 -5.89 -5.84 3.30
C ASN A 133 -4.44 -5.36 3.39
N THR A 134 -4.19 -4.45 4.33
CA THR A 134 -2.86 -3.88 4.58
C THR A 134 -1.86 -4.95 5.07
N GLN A 135 -2.31 -5.89 5.89
CA GLN A 135 -1.44 -6.93 6.45
C GLN A 135 -0.98 -7.91 5.36
N TRP A 136 -1.91 -8.30 4.47
CA TRP A 136 -1.62 -9.10 3.30
C TRP A 136 -0.63 -8.37 2.37
N TYR A 137 -0.83 -7.08 2.10
CA TYR A 137 0.11 -6.29 1.31
C TYR A 137 1.55 -6.37 1.85
N PHE A 138 1.74 -6.23 3.16
CA PHE A 138 3.07 -6.35 3.75
C PHE A 138 3.60 -7.79 3.76
N ALA A 139 2.74 -8.79 3.95
CA ALA A 139 3.13 -10.20 3.86
C ALA A 139 3.64 -10.55 2.45
N GLU A 140 2.93 -10.10 1.42
CA GLU A 140 3.33 -10.25 0.02
C GLU A 140 4.66 -9.55 -0.26
N LYS A 141 4.83 -8.30 0.18
CA LYS A 141 6.10 -7.58 0.02
C LYS A 141 7.28 -8.23 0.75
N LEU A 142 7.04 -8.85 1.90
CA LEU A 142 8.06 -9.62 2.60
C LEU A 142 8.43 -10.87 1.81
N HIS A 143 7.45 -11.58 1.26
CA HIS A 143 7.70 -12.77 0.46
C HIS A 143 8.52 -12.44 -0.79
N ASP A 144 8.12 -11.43 -1.55
CA ASP A 144 8.85 -10.95 -2.73
C ASP A 144 10.31 -10.60 -2.38
N ALA A 145 10.51 -9.90 -1.26
CA ALA A 145 11.85 -9.51 -0.81
C ALA A 145 12.70 -10.70 -0.37
N LEU A 146 12.11 -11.72 0.26
CA LEU A 146 12.80 -12.92 0.75
C LEU A 146 13.11 -13.93 -0.36
N CYS A 147 12.21 -14.09 -1.32
CA CYS A 147 12.26 -15.13 -2.35
C CYS A 147 12.84 -14.64 -3.69
N SER A 148 13.15 -13.35 -3.80
CA SER A 148 13.89 -12.81 -4.94
C SER A 148 15.28 -13.46 -5.09
N SER A 149 15.80 -13.50 -6.33
CA SER A 149 17.13 -14.07 -6.63
C SER A 149 18.28 -13.40 -5.86
N LYS A 150 18.09 -12.14 -5.49
CA LYS A 150 18.94 -11.38 -4.58
C LYS A 150 18.04 -10.78 -3.49
N PRO A 151 18.04 -11.34 -2.26
CA PRO A 151 17.16 -10.88 -1.20
C PRO A 151 17.25 -9.37 -0.95
N ASP A 152 16.11 -8.70 -0.88
CA ASP A 152 16.04 -7.26 -0.58
C ASP A 152 16.00 -7.03 0.93
N TYR A 153 17.19 -7.09 1.55
CA TYR A 153 17.38 -6.84 2.97
C TYR A 153 16.82 -5.48 3.43
N LYS A 154 16.88 -4.45 2.57
CA LYS A 154 16.37 -3.12 2.92
C LYS A 154 14.86 -3.13 3.10
N THR A 155 14.14 -3.85 2.24
CA THR A 155 12.68 -4.02 2.37
C THR A 155 12.31 -4.90 3.56
N ILE A 156 13.04 -6.00 3.78
CA ILE A 156 12.82 -6.90 4.93
C ILE A 156 12.94 -6.12 6.25
N ILE A 157 14.06 -5.40 6.46
CA ILE A 157 14.28 -4.61 7.68
C ILE A 157 13.22 -3.52 7.82
N ARG A 158 12.97 -2.78 6.74
CA ARG A 158 12.00 -1.67 6.76
C ARG A 158 10.63 -2.15 7.21
N ILE A 159 10.14 -3.26 6.67
CA ILE A 159 8.80 -3.77 7.03
C ILE A 159 8.82 -4.34 8.46
N ILE A 160 9.74 -5.24 8.79
CA ILE A 160 9.75 -5.89 10.12
C ILE A 160 9.87 -4.85 11.24
N VAL A 161 10.78 -3.87 11.10
CA VAL A 161 10.99 -2.84 12.12
C VAL A 161 9.82 -1.84 12.16
N SER A 162 9.35 -1.34 11.01
CA SER A 162 8.28 -0.32 11.04
C SER A 162 6.90 -0.87 11.43
N ARG A 163 6.70 -2.19 11.38
CA ARG A 163 5.43 -2.84 11.70
C ARG A 163 5.44 -3.59 13.03
N SER A 164 6.60 -3.74 13.69
CA SER A 164 6.77 -4.56 14.90
C SER A 164 5.78 -4.19 16.01
N GLU A 165 5.52 -2.90 16.22
CA GLU A 165 4.63 -2.39 17.27
C GLU A 165 3.23 -2.01 16.76
N ILE A 166 2.89 -2.40 15.52
CA ILE A 166 1.62 -1.99 14.90
C ILE A 166 0.76 -3.22 14.59
N ASP A 167 1.23 -4.11 13.72
CA ASP A 167 0.45 -5.25 13.23
C ASP A 167 1.32 -6.40 12.68
N LEU A 168 2.60 -6.47 13.05
CA LEU A 168 3.51 -7.52 12.57
C LEU A 168 2.99 -8.94 12.86
N SER A 169 2.27 -9.13 13.96
CA SER A 169 1.62 -10.41 14.28
C SER A 169 0.57 -10.80 13.22
N ASN A 170 -0.29 -9.86 12.84
CA ASN A 170 -1.30 -10.07 11.80
C ASN A 170 -0.65 -10.27 10.42
N ILE A 171 0.43 -9.54 10.11
CA ILE A 171 1.22 -9.77 8.89
C ILE A 171 1.78 -11.20 8.87
N CYS A 172 2.28 -11.71 10.00
CA CYS A 172 2.76 -13.09 10.09
C CYS A 172 1.63 -14.10 9.90
N TYR A 173 0.43 -13.81 10.41
CA TYR A 173 -0.76 -14.63 10.19
C TYR A 173 -1.11 -14.71 8.70
N GLU A 174 -1.24 -13.56 8.03
CA GLU A 174 -1.51 -13.49 6.59
C GLU A 174 -0.44 -14.22 5.78
N TYR A 175 0.84 -14.08 6.15
CA TYR A 175 1.93 -14.80 5.51
C TYR A 175 1.74 -16.32 5.57
N ILE A 176 1.32 -16.86 6.72
CA ILE A 176 1.05 -18.29 6.89
C ILE A 176 -0.14 -18.72 6.04
N GLN A 177 -1.23 -17.94 6.03
CA GLN A 177 -2.44 -18.27 5.25
C GLN A 177 -2.14 -18.37 3.75
N HIS A 178 -1.26 -17.51 3.23
CA HIS A 178 -1.00 -17.42 1.80
C HIS A 178 0.19 -18.28 1.33
N TYR A 179 1.21 -18.49 2.17
CA TYR A 179 2.43 -19.20 1.78
C TYR A 179 2.59 -20.58 2.43
N ASN A 180 1.67 -20.99 3.31
CA ASN A 180 1.64 -22.29 3.98
C ASN A 180 2.86 -22.62 4.87
N HIS A 181 3.67 -21.62 5.22
CA HIS A 181 4.75 -21.72 6.20
C HIS A 181 4.98 -20.36 6.86
N PRO A 182 5.56 -20.31 8.07
CA PRO A 182 5.76 -19.05 8.77
C PRO A 182 6.87 -18.21 8.13
N LEU A 183 6.74 -16.88 8.19
CA LEU A 183 7.74 -15.92 7.70
C LEU A 183 9.18 -16.25 8.16
N ILE A 184 9.33 -16.73 9.40
CA ILE A 184 10.64 -17.09 9.97
C ILE A 184 11.33 -18.24 9.19
N PHE A 185 10.56 -19.11 8.54
CA PHE A 185 11.08 -20.19 7.71
C PHE A 185 11.88 -19.65 6.53
N ASP A 186 11.34 -18.65 5.84
CA ASP A 186 12.03 -18.02 4.70
C ASP A 186 13.19 -17.13 5.15
N ILE A 187 13.03 -16.38 6.25
CA ILE A 187 14.13 -15.61 6.85
C ILE A 187 15.32 -16.53 7.19
N ARG A 188 15.05 -17.73 7.73
CA ARG A 188 16.10 -18.72 8.04
C ARG A 188 16.80 -19.25 6.80
N LYS A 189 16.23 -19.18 5.60
CA LYS A 189 16.94 -19.61 4.37
C LYS A 189 18.05 -18.64 3.98
N ILE A 190 17.83 -17.34 4.20
CA ILE A 190 18.68 -16.26 3.66
C ILE A 190 19.50 -15.51 4.72
N CYS A 191 19.14 -15.60 6.00
CA CYS A 191 19.81 -14.88 7.09
C CYS A 191 20.55 -15.84 8.03
N ARG A 192 21.70 -15.39 8.54
CA ARG A 192 22.55 -16.10 9.53
C ARG A 192 23.06 -15.10 10.58
N GLY A 193 23.58 -15.62 11.69
CA GLY A 193 24.25 -14.82 12.72
C GLY A 193 23.32 -13.85 13.46
N GLU A 194 23.89 -12.75 13.96
CA GLU A 194 23.20 -11.75 14.77
C GLU A 194 22.02 -11.10 14.04
N TYR A 195 22.14 -10.92 12.72
CA TYR A 195 21.05 -10.39 11.89
C TYR A 195 19.81 -11.29 11.91
N TYR A 196 20.00 -12.61 11.83
CA TYR A 196 18.91 -13.57 12.01
C TYR A 196 18.32 -13.51 13.41
N GLN A 197 19.17 -13.42 14.44
CA GLN A 197 18.72 -13.36 15.83
C GLN A 197 17.87 -12.12 16.09
N LEU A 198 18.32 -10.94 15.63
CA LEU A 198 17.57 -9.69 15.76
C LEU A 198 16.18 -9.77 15.12
N LEU A 199 16.11 -10.22 13.86
CA LEU A 199 14.82 -10.36 13.16
C LEU A 199 13.91 -11.38 13.85
N THR A 200 14.48 -12.47 14.36
CA THR A 200 13.72 -13.51 15.08
C THR A 200 13.16 -12.97 16.39
N SER A 201 13.94 -12.18 17.14
CA SER A 201 13.50 -11.57 18.39
C SER A 201 12.26 -10.70 18.16
N LEU A 202 12.30 -9.81 17.18
CA LEU A 202 11.16 -8.94 16.80
C LEU A 202 9.90 -9.73 16.43
N LEU A 203 10.07 -10.91 15.80
CA LEU A 203 8.96 -11.79 15.43
C LEU A 203 8.43 -12.63 16.61
N SER A 204 9.27 -12.86 17.63
CA SER A 204 8.94 -13.71 18.78
C SER A 204 8.34 -12.95 19.97
N GLU A 205 8.70 -11.69 20.17
CA GLU A 205 8.15 -10.83 21.24
C GLU A 205 6.63 -10.65 21.12
N GLN A 206 6.09 -10.77 19.91
CA GLN A 206 4.65 -10.65 19.65
C GLN A 206 3.83 -11.86 20.12
N LYS A 207 4.45 -13.00 20.45
CA LYS A 207 3.75 -14.18 21.01
C LYS A 207 3.52 -14.11 22.51
N GLN A 208 4.20 -13.20 23.23
CA GLN A 208 4.13 -13.11 24.70
C GLN A 208 3.07 -12.11 25.20
N ASN A 209 2.46 -11.33 24.30
CA ASN A 209 1.47 -10.30 24.65
C ASN A 209 0.04 -10.66 24.20
N SER A 210 -0.26 -11.96 24.00
CA SER A 210 -1.58 -12.48 23.62
C SER A 210 -2.21 -13.29 24.74
#